data_AF-A0A0Q5QCZ1-F1
#
_entry.id   AF-A0A0Q5QCZ1-F1
#
_cell.length_a   1.000
_cell.length_b   1.000
_cell.length_c   1.000
_cell.angle_alpha   90.00
_cell.angle_beta   90.00
_cell.angle_gamma   90.00
#
_symmetry.space_group_name_H-M   'P 1'
#
loop_
_entity.id
_entity.type
_entity.pdbx_description
1 polymer ?
#
loop_
_entity_poly.entity_id
_entity_poly.type
_entity_poly.pdbx_seq_one_letter_code
_entity_poly.pdbx_strand_id
1 'polypeptide(L)'
;MHLPRILGTAFAALLLTGVGAAGAIGVAHADTVEPVSRLIAAGVPADVAVLAPFATPAAGQTINLNNRGNPGQNIDAVIDHDRATITVIQRWLQYERSRLTVGWVNLATGRSGVTGLPRALPGRTAPPASYPTVDRAVDLPTGRGPVAIVVYGEIPGEVGLIGLSSEAYGYLTPIVRLLQV
;
A
#
# COMPACT_ATOMS: atom_id res chain seq x y z
N MET A 1 -3.88 56.74 -26.23
CA MET A 1 -4.81 55.59 -26.32
C MET A 1 -4.53 54.65 -25.16
N HIS A 2 -5.59 54.01 -24.67
CA HIS A 2 -5.77 53.53 -23.30
C HIS A 2 -5.06 52.21 -22.96
N LEU A 3 -4.69 52.06 -21.68
CA LEU A 3 -4.54 50.77 -21.00
C LEU A 3 -5.92 50.13 -20.75
N PRO A 4 -6.02 48.80 -20.81
CA PRO A 4 -6.65 48.04 -19.72
C PRO A 4 -5.72 46.86 -19.31
N ARG A 5 -5.44 46.61 -18.01
CA ARG A 5 -6.29 46.10 -16.92
C ARG A 5 -6.87 44.68 -17.16
N ILE A 6 -6.34 43.73 -16.36
CA ILE A 6 -7.07 42.87 -15.40
C ILE A 6 -7.66 41.51 -15.88
N LEU A 7 -7.28 40.48 -15.07
CA LEU A 7 -7.97 39.22 -14.69
C LEU A 7 -8.28 38.12 -15.73
N GLY A 8 -8.11 36.88 -15.27
CA GLY A 8 -9.02 35.80 -15.67
C GLY A 8 -8.45 34.39 -15.57
N THR A 9 -8.42 33.81 -14.38
CA THR A 9 -8.49 32.37 -14.16
C THR A 9 -9.66 31.76 -14.94
N ALA A 10 -9.44 30.62 -15.62
CA ALA A 10 -10.53 29.76 -16.06
C ALA A 10 -10.10 28.29 -16.04
N PHE A 11 -10.54 27.62 -14.96
CA PHE A 11 -10.76 26.18 -14.85
C PHE A 11 -11.56 25.69 -16.07
N ALA A 12 -11.05 24.70 -16.79
CA ALA A 12 -11.86 23.96 -17.76
C ALA A 12 -12.40 22.69 -17.09
N ALA A 13 -13.62 22.82 -16.57
CA ALA A 13 -14.46 21.70 -16.17
C ALA A 13 -14.91 20.94 -17.42
N LEU A 14 -14.60 19.64 -17.51
CA LEU A 14 -15.17 18.78 -18.54
C LEU A 14 -16.41 18.06 -17.96
N LEU A 15 -17.58 18.68 -18.18
CA LEU A 15 -18.88 18.03 -18.10
C LEU A 15 -19.11 17.28 -19.42
N LEU A 16 -19.28 15.96 -19.34
CA LEU A 16 -19.92 15.19 -20.41
C LEU A 16 -21.24 14.63 -19.88
N THR A 17 -22.29 15.38 -20.20
CA THR A 17 -23.70 15.05 -20.11
C THR A 17 -24.04 13.92 -21.10
N GLY A 18 -24.32 12.73 -20.56
CA GLY A 18 -25.04 11.66 -21.27
C GLY A 18 -26.49 11.61 -20.81
N VAL A 19 -27.40 12.12 -21.63
CA VAL A 19 -28.85 12.06 -21.42
C VAL A 19 -29.36 10.67 -21.80
N GLY A 20 -29.94 9.97 -20.82
CA GLY A 20 -30.70 8.74 -21.02
C GLY A 20 -31.74 8.61 -19.92
N ALA A 21 -32.97 9.03 -20.20
CA ALA A 21 -34.10 8.95 -19.28
C ALA A 21 -34.78 7.58 -19.39
N ALA A 22 -34.72 6.78 -18.32
CA ALA A 22 -35.77 5.86 -17.86
C ALA A 22 -35.27 5.06 -16.65
N GLY A 23 -35.87 5.29 -15.48
CA GLY A 23 -35.62 4.53 -14.26
C GLY A 23 -34.90 5.35 -13.20
N ALA A 24 -35.67 6.05 -12.36
CA ALA A 24 -35.22 6.54 -11.08
C ALA A 24 -34.89 5.35 -10.16
N ILE A 25 -33.71 4.78 -10.33
CA ILE A 25 -33.06 3.98 -9.30
C ILE A 25 -32.09 4.97 -8.68
N GLY A 26 -32.33 5.34 -7.42
CA GLY A 26 -31.40 6.16 -6.66
C GLY A 26 -30.07 5.45 -6.61
N VAL A 27 -29.17 5.81 -7.53
CA VAL A 27 -27.75 5.51 -7.41
C VAL A 27 -27.27 6.44 -6.32
N ALA A 28 -27.37 5.98 -5.07
CA ALA A 28 -26.56 6.52 -4.00
C ALA A 28 -25.14 6.59 -4.59
N HIS A 29 -24.67 7.81 -4.83
CA HIS A 29 -23.27 8.02 -5.16
C HIS A 29 -22.55 7.54 -3.91
N ALA A 30 -22.05 6.30 -3.92
CA ALA A 30 -21.11 5.87 -2.92
C ALA A 30 -19.96 6.87 -3.04
N ASP A 31 -19.82 7.75 -2.04
CA ASP A 31 -18.73 8.71 -2.01
C ASP A 31 -17.45 7.92 -2.30
N THR A 32 -16.77 8.28 -3.38
CA THR A 32 -15.51 7.64 -3.75
C THR A 32 -14.60 7.77 -2.54
N VAL A 33 -14.26 6.64 -1.92
CA VAL A 33 -13.42 6.63 -0.73
C VAL A 33 -12.10 7.27 -1.08
N GLU A 34 -11.84 8.45 -0.51
CA GLU A 34 -10.60 9.19 -0.71
C GLU A 34 -9.48 8.51 0.10
N PRO A 35 -8.50 7.88 -0.55
CA PRO A 35 -7.57 6.98 0.13
C PRO A 35 -6.57 7.71 1.04
N VAL A 36 -6.17 8.94 0.70
CA VAL A 36 -5.12 9.66 1.43
C VAL A 36 -5.60 10.02 2.83
N SER A 37 -6.75 10.67 2.94
CA SER A 37 -7.34 11.06 4.23
C SER A 37 -7.65 9.84 5.09
N ARG A 38 -8.10 8.73 4.48
CA ARG A 38 -8.39 7.49 5.21
C ARG A 38 -7.14 6.81 5.77
N LEU A 39 -6.03 6.85 5.05
CA LEU A 39 -4.75 6.32 5.51
C LEU A 39 -4.12 7.24 6.57
N ILE A 40 -4.18 8.56 6.39
CA ILE A 40 -3.72 9.52 7.40
C ILE A 40 -4.53 9.35 8.69
N ALA A 41 -5.86 9.27 8.60
CA ALA A 41 -6.73 9.03 9.76
C ALA A 41 -6.45 7.68 10.45
N ALA A 42 -5.98 6.68 9.69
CA ALA A 42 -5.54 5.40 10.24
C ALA A 42 -4.15 5.45 10.88
N GLY A 43 -3.40 6.54 10.74
CA GLY A 43 -2.07 6.73 11.32
C GLY A 43 -0.89 6.53 10.36
N VAL A 44 -1.13 6.43 9.04
CA VAL A 44 -0.06 6.44 8.05
C VAL A 44 0.52 7.86 7.94
N PRO A 45 1.86 8.04 7.98
CA PRO A 45 2.50 9.33 7.74
C PRO A 45 2.02 9.99 6.44
N ALA A 46 1.81 11.30 6.46
CA ALA A 46 1.19 12.02 5.33
C ALA A 46 2.01 11.91 4.04
N ASP A 47 3.34 11.99 4.13
CA ASP A 47 4.31 11.83 3.04
C ASP A 47 4.27 10.43 2.40
N VAL A 48 3.87 9.41 3.17
CA VAL A 48 3.63 8.05 2.67
C VAL A 48 2.22 7.92 2.10
N ALA A 49 1.21 8.48 2.78
CA ALA A 49 -0.20 8.36 2.38
C ALA A 49 -0.50 9.04 1.04
N VAL A 50 0.18 10.15 0.70
CA VAL A 50 0.04 10.84 -0.60
C VAL A 50 0.43 9.97 -1.79
N LEU A 51 1.12 8.85 -1.57
CA LEU A 51 1.47 7.90 -2.62
C LEU A 51 0.32 6.94 -2.96
N ALA A 52 -0.70 6.84 -2.11
CA ALA A 52 -1.83 5.91 -2.29
C ALA A 52 -2.62 6.06 -3.60
N PRO A 53 -2.86 7.27 -4.14
CA PRO A 53 -3.49 7.45 -5.45
C PRO A 53 -2.67 6.87 -6.62
N PHE A 54 -1.37 6.66 -6.44
CA PHE A 54 -0.47 6.08 -7.43
C PHE A 54 -0.28 4.57 -7.26
N ALA A 55 -1.16 3.92 -6.48
CA ALA A 55 -1.16 2.47 -6.28
C ALA A 55 -1.21 1.73 -7.62
N THR A 56 -0.22 0.88 -7.88
CA THR A 56 -0.24 0.05 -9.08
C THR A 56 -1.18 -1.16 -8.87
N PRO A 57 -2.10 -1.44 -9.81
CA PRO A 57 -2.92 -2.64 -9.75
C PRO A 57 -2.08 -3.91 -9.76
N ALA A 58 -2.44 -4.87 -8.91
CA ALA A 58 -1.83 -6.19 -8.91
C ALA A 58 -2.91 -7.28 -8.82
N ALA A 59 -2.71 -8.36 -9.57
CA ALA A 59 -3.65 -9.47 -9.67
C ALA A 59 -2.95 -10.80 -9.35
N GLY A 60 -3.71 -11.71 -8.74
CA GLY A 60 -3.22 -13.02 -8.31
C GLY A 60 -3.48 -13.28 -6.83
N GLN A 61 -3.41 -14.55 -6.43
CA GLN A 61 -3.63 -14.95 -5.04
C GLN A 61 -2.42 -14.61 -4.15
N THR A 62 -1.21 -14.71 -4.68
CA THR A 62 0.02 -14.29 -4.02
C THR A 62 0.68 -13.24 -4.90
N ILE A 63 0.91 -12.07 -4.33
CA ILE A 63 1.42 -10.89 -5.02
C ILE A 63 2.74 -10.53 -4.39
N ASN A 64 3.79 -10.50 -5.20
CA ASN A 64 5.07 -10.00 -4.74
C ASN A 64 5.02 -8.47 -4.64
N LEU A 65 5.16 -7.95 -3.42
CA LEU A 65 5.22 -6.51 -3.15
C LEU A 65 6.65 -6.00 -3.37
N ASN A 66 7.65 -6.79 -2.97
CA ASN A 66 9.07 -6.53 -3.18
C ASN A 66 9.86 -7.84 -3.25
N ASN A 67 10.86 -7.90 -4.12
CA ASN A 67 11.77 -9.05 -4.26
C ASN A 67 13.14 -8.57 -4.73
N ARG A 68 13.90 -7.99 -3.80
CA ARG A 68 15.29 -7.57 -4.06
C ARG A 68 16.33 -8.61 -3.63
N GLY A 69 15.91 -9.83 -3.27
CA GLY A 69 16.80 -10.96 -3.00
C GLY A 69 17.44 -10.99 -1.61
N ASN A 70 17.51 -9.86 -0.90
CA ASN A 70 18.06 -9.77 0.46
C ASN A 70 17.03 -10.10 1.55
N PRO A 71 17.44 -10.69 2.70
CA PRO A 71 16.59 -10.82 3.87
C PRO A 71 15.96 -9.48 4.26
N GLY A 72 14.63 -9.47 4.42
CA GLY A 72 13.82 -8.29 4.72
C GLY A 72 13.28 -7.52 3.53
N GLN A 73 13.82 -7.78 2.34
CA GLN A 73 13.37 -7.12 1.12
C GLN A 73 12.41 -7.99 0.32
N ASN A 74 12.20 -9.25 0.73
CA ASN A 74 11.20 -10.13 0.16
C ASN A 74 9.90 -9.98 0.94
N ILE A 75 8.94 -9.29 0.32
CA ILE A 75 7.64 -8.96 0.90
C ILE A 75 6.56 -9.45 -0.06
N ASP A 76 5.66 -10.28 0.45
CA ASP A 76 4.52 -10.82 -0.30
C ASP A 76 3.20 -10.43 0.37
N ALA A 77 2.15 -10.30 -0.44
CA ALA A 77 0.77 -10.23 -0.01
C ALA A 77 0.03 -11.48 -0.50
N VAL A 78 -0.63 -12.20 0.40
CA VAL A 78 -1.48 -13.35 0.07
C VAL A 78 -2.92 -12.96 0.30
N ILE A 79 -3.76 -13.09 -0.73
CA ILE A 79 -5.18 -12.77 -0.68
C ILE A 79 -5.98 -14.04 -0.40
N ASP A 80 -6.79 -14.00 0.66
CA ASP A 80 -7.78 -15.03 0.99
C ASP A 80 -9.17 -14.45 0.71
N HIS A 81 -9.73 -14.81 -0.45
CA HIS A 81 -11.03 -14.31 -0.93
C HIS A 81 -12.21 -14.84 -0.09
N ASP A 82 -12.08 -16.04 0.48
CA ASP A 82 -13.14 -16.67 1.28
C ASP A 82 -13.29 -15.95 2.62
N ARG A 83 -12.15 -15.62 3.26
CA ARG A 83 -12.11 -14.88 4.52
C ARG A 83 -12.12 -13.36 4.34
N ALA A 84 -11.96 -12.89 3.11
CA ALA A 84 -11.84 -11.48 2.75
C ALA A 84 -10.72 -10.77 3.53
N THR A 85 -9.54 -11.40 3.56
CA THR A 85 -8.35 -10.93 4.28
C THR A 85 -7.14 -10.89 3.36
N ILE A 86 -6.19 -10.00 3.68
CA ILE A 86 -4.86 -9.98 3.06
C ILE A 86 -3.82 -10.30 4.12
N THR A 87 -3.00 -11.32 3.91
CA THR A 87 -1.84 -11.60 4.75
C THR A 87 -0.60 -10.97 4.14
N VAL A 88 0.04 -10.04 4.84
CA VAL A 88 1.36 -9.51 4.43
C VAL A 88 2.45 -10.29 5.14
N ILE A 89 3.44 -10.71 4.37
CA ILE A 89 4.55 -11.55 4.82
C ILE A 89 5.86 -10.89 4.42
N GLN A 90 6.76 -10.71 5.38
CA GLN A 90 8.14 -10.31 5.15
C GLN A 90 9.06 -11.44 5.59
N ARG A 91 9.91 -11.94 4.70
CA ARG A 91 10.98 -12.85 5.12
C ARG A 91 12.07 -12.06 5.83
N TRP A 92 12.30 -12.34 7.12
CA TRP A 92 13.16 -11.53 7.99
C TRP A 92 14.13 -12.35 8.83
N LEU A 93 15.10 -11.68 9.45
CA LEU A 93 16.04 -12.32 10.37
C LEU A 93 15.32 -12.90 11.59
N GLN A 94 15.67 -14.13 11.96
CA GLN A 94 15.00 -14.86 13.06
C GLN A 94 15.09 -14.11 14.40
N TYR A 95 16.22 -13.48 14.66
CA TYR A 95 16.55 -12.84 15.94
C TYR A 95 16.08 -11.38 16.04
N GLU A 96 15.51 -10.81 14.98
CA GLU A 96 15.02 -9.43 14.98
C GLU A 96 13.53 -9.34 14.66
N ARG A 97 12.86 -8.31 15.19
CA ARG A 97 11.49 -7.96 14.80
C ARG A 97 11.50 -7.21 13.48
N SER A 98 10.44 -7.36 12.70
CA SER A 98 10.20 -6.48 11.55
C SER A 98 10.00 -5.05 12.05
N ARG A 99 10.56 -4.09 11.32
CA ARG A 99 10.31 -2.65 11.48
C ARG A 99 9.44 -2.08 10.36
N LEU A 100 8.81 -2.96 9.58
CA LEU A 100 7.84 -2.56 8.58
C LEU A 100 6.48 -2.31 9.22
N THR A 101 5.80 -1.33 8.65
CA THR A 101 4.42 -0.98 8.94
C THR A 101 3.61 -1.11 7.66
N VAL A 102 2.39 -1.61 7.81
CA VAL A 102 1.43 -1.83 6.74
C VAL A 102 0.21 -0.96 7.00
N GLY A 103 -0.01 0.02 6.14
CA GLY A 103 -1.25 0.77 6.05
C GLY A 103 -2.16 0.19 4.97
N TRP A 104 -3.47 0.20 5.17
CA TRP A 104 -4.42 -0.24 4.15
C TRP A 104 -5.72 0.54 4.23
N VAL A 105 -6.41 0.61 3.09
CA VAL A 105 -7.78 1.14 2.98
C VAL A 105 -8.56 0.35 1.95
N ASN A 106 -9.76 -0.11 2.32
CA ASN A 106 -10.73 -0.70 1.41
C ASN A 106 -11.51 0.43 0.73
N LEU A 107 -11.38 0.56 -0.58
CA LEU A 107 -11.97 1.65 -1.36
C LEU A 107 -13.47 1.51 -1.59
N ALA A 108 -14.04 0.33 -1.31
CA ALA A 108 -15.49 0.11 -1.37
C ALA A 108 -16.20 0.45 -0.06
N THR A 109 -15.52 0.34 1.09
CA THR A 109 -16.15 0.50 2.42
C THR A 109 -15.57 1.62 3.27
N GLY A 110 -14.42 2.17 2.90
CA GLY A 110 -13.70 3.18 3.68
C GLY A 110 -13.03 2.63 4.93
N ARG A 111 -13.11 1.32 5.20
CA ARG A 111 -12.39 0.68 6.30
C ARG A 111 -10.89 0.80 6.06
N SER A 112 -10.16 1.28 7.05
CA SER A 112 -8.71 1.43 6.98
C SER A 112 -8.06 1.00 8.29
N GLY A 113 -6.75 0.80 8.25
CA GLY A 113 -5.97 0.45 9.42
C GLY A 113 -4.48 0.53 9.17
N VAL A 114 -3.72 0.51 10.27
CA VAL A 114 -2.27 0.44 10.27
C VAL A 114 -1.82 -0.64 11.25
N THR A 115 -0.80 -1.42 10.89
CA THR A 115 -0.27 -2.47 11.76
C THR A 115 1.15 -2.86 11.38
N GLY A 116 1.93 -3.37 12.33
CA GLY A 116 3.21 -4.01 12.05
C GLY A 116 3.06 -5.49 11.67
N LEU A 117 4.17 -6.24 11.69
CA LEU A 117 4.19 -7.68 11.40
C LEU A 117 4.56 -8.48 12.66
N PRO A 118 3.63 -8.66 13.63
CA PRO A 118 3.97 -9.20 14.95
C PRO A 118 4.18 -10.71 14.98
N ARG A 119 3.60 -11.46 14.03
CA ARG A 119 3.66 -12.93 14.05
C ARG A 119 4.96 -13.42 13.45
N ALA A 120 5.59 -14.40 14.09
CA ALA A 120 6.69 -15.16 13.55
C ALA A 120 6.16 -16.50 13.06
N LEU A 121 6.38 -16.82 11.80
CA LEU A 121 6.05 -18.09 11.19
C LEU A 121 7.36 -18.80 10.81
N PRO A 122 7.43 -20.14 10.93
CA PRO A 122 8.55 -20.88 10.38
C PRO A 122 8.63 -20.58 8.88
N GLY A 123 9.79 -20.11 8.43
CA GLY A 123 9.98 -19.73 7.02
C GLY A 123 9.72 -20.91 6.09
N ARG A 124 9.07 -20.66 4.95
CA ARG A 124 8.74 -21.73 3.96
C ARG A 124 9.95 -22.44 3.35
N THR A 125 11.14 -21.88 3.49
CA THR A 125 12.40 -22.42 2.97
C THR A 125 13.43 -22.50 4.07
N ALA A 126 14.19 -23.60 4.12
CA ALA A 126 15.33 -23.73 5.02
C ALA A 126 16.28 -22.53 4.80
N PRO A 127 16.51 -21.69 5.81
CA PRO A 127 17.35 -20.53 5.63
C PRO A 127 18.81 -20.98 5.35
N PRO A 128 19.58 -20.21 4.59
CA PRO A 128 21.02 -20.46 4.50
C PRO A 128 21.61 -20.44 5.92
N ALA A 129 22.50 -21.39 6.22
CA ALA A 129 23.07 -21.55 7.57
C ALA A 129 23.76 -20.28 8.10
N SER A 130 24.18 -19.39 7.20
CA SER A 130 24.80 -18.09 7.51
C SER A 130 23.79 -17.00 7.93
N TYR A 131 22.52 -17.08 7.54
CA TYR A 131 21.49 -16.08 7.85
C TYR A 131 20.14 -16.75 8.12
N PRO A 132 19.87 -17.19 9.37
CA PRO A 132 18.59 -17.77 9.73
C PRO A 132 17.46 -16.76 9.56
N THR A 133 16.48 -17.09 8.73
CA THR A 133 15.29 -16.26 8.47
C THR A 133 14.00 -16.93 8.90
N VAL A 134 13.01 -16.12 9.25
CA VAL A 134 11.62 -16.49 9.58
C VAL A 134 10.68 -15.58 8.80
N ASP A 135 9.47 -16.04 8.56
CA ASP A 135 8.46 -15.21 7.92
C ASP A 135 7.76 -14.38 9.02
N ARG A 136 7.88 -13.06 8.96
CA ARG A 136 7.13 -12.12 9.80
C ARG A 136 5.83 -11.80 9.09
N ALA A 137 4.69 -11.87 9.79
CA ALA A 137 3.40 -11.74 9.12
C ALA A 137 2.33 -11.04 9.93
N VAL A 138 1.32 -10.53 9.21
CA VAL A 138 0.09 -9.98 9.77
C VAL A 138 -1.09 -10.28 8.84
N ASP A 139 -2.25 -10.57 9.40
CA ASP A 139 -3.50 -10.67 8.66
C ASP A 139 -4.25 -9.34 8.77
N LEU A 140 -4.65 -8.80 7.63
CA LEU A 140 -5.40 -7.57 7.51
C LEU A 140 -6.87 -7.93 7.28
N PRO A 141 -7.79 -7.54 8.17
CA PRO A 141 -9.23 -7.81 8.04
C PRO A 141 -9.89 -6.82 7.08
N THR A 142 -9.46 -6.81 5.82
CA THR A 142 -9.78 -5.78 4.82
C THR A 142 -11.24 -5.79 4.36
N GLY A 143 -11.91 -6.94 4.44
CA GLY A 143 -13.19 -7.14 3.78
C GLY A 143 -13.04 -7.25 2.26
N ARG A 144 -14.17 -7.47 1.57
CA ARG A 144 -14.20 -7.65 0.11
C ARG A 144 -14.04 -6.32 -0.62
N GLY A 145 -13.51 -6.39 -1.84
CA GLY A 145 -13.37 -5.27 -2.75
C GLY A 145 -11.94 -4.79 -2.95
N PRO A 146 -11.77 -3.68 -3.69
CA PRO A 146 -10.46 -3.09 -3.95
C PRO A 146 -9.83 -2.51 -2.67
N VAL A 147 -8.58 -2.88 -2.41
CA VAL A 147 -7.81 -2.46 -1.24
C VAL A 147 -6.52 -1.80 -1.70
N ALA A 148 -6.34 -0.52 -1.37
CA ALA A 148 -5.04 0.14 -1.48
C ALA A 148 -4.21 -0.22 -0.24
N ILE A 149 -3.03 -0.78 -0.46
CA ILE A 149 -2.08 -1.15 0.59
C ILE A 149 -0.79 -0.35 0.43
N VAL A 150 -0.22 0.09 1.55
CA VAL A 150 1.07 0.77 1.62
C VAL A 150 1.96 0.06 2.64
N VAL A 151 3.18 -0.31 2.24
CA VAL A 151 4.19 -0.90 3.12
C VAL A 151 5.39 0.03 3.19
N TYR A 152 5.81 0.39 4.39
CA TYR A 152 6.88 1.35 4.65
C TYR A 152 7.61 1.03 5.96
N GLY A 153 8.76 1.66 6.20
CA GLY A 153 9.54 1.48 7.43
C GLY A 153 10.96 1.02 7.15
N GLU A 154 11.62 0.44 8.14
CA GLU A 154 13.04 0.08 8.05
C GLU A 154 13.26 -1.34 7.49
N ILE A 155 14.25 -1.47 6.62
CA ILE A 155 14.85 -2.73 6.12
C ILE A 155 16.35 -2.68 6.43
N PRO A 156 17.07 -3.79 6.56
CA PRO A 156 18.49 -3.71 6.86
C PRO A 156 19.17 -3.11 5.63
N GLY A 157 19.96 -2.06 5.85
CA GLY A 157 20.84 -1.56 4.81
C GLY A 157 21.89 -2.61 4.49
N GLU A 158 22.22 -2.78 3.22
CA GLU A 158 23.54 -3.30 2.88
C GLU A 158 24.54 -2.27 3.41
N VAL A 159 25.27 -2.60 4.47
CA VAL A 159 26.48 -1.86 4.83
C VAL A 159 27.59 -2.25 3.85
N GLY A 160 27.32 -2.07 2.56
CA GLY A 160 28.28 -2.21 1.48
C GLY A 160 29.04 -0.89 1.36
N LEU A 161 30.36 -0.94 1.50
CA LEU A 161 31.24 0.19 1.32
C LEU A 161 30.98 0.86 -0.05
N ILE A 162 30.51 2.12 0.00
CA ILE A 162 30.41 3.11 -1.09
C ILE A 162 29.17 2.98 -2.01
N GLY A 163 28.35 4.04 -2.03
CA GLY A 163 27.47 4.38 -3.15
C GLY A 163 26.27 5.24 -2.75
N LEU A 164 26.30 6.53 -3.12
CA LEU A 164 25.28 7.57 -2.90
C LEU A 164 23.88 7.22 -3.45
N SER A 165 23.14 6.31 -2.81
CA SER A 165 21.69 6.15 -3.02
C SER A 165 20.97 6.24 -1.66
N SER A 166 19.85 6.97 -1.60
CA SER A 166 19.04 7.05 -0.39
C SER A 166 18.48 5.68 0.05
N GLU A 167 18.50 4.69 -0.85
CA GLU A 167 18.15 3.30 -0.58
C GLU A 167 19.26 2.52 0.16
N ALA A 168 20.47 3.08 0.30
CA ALA A 168 21.58 2.47 1.05
C ALA A 168 21.43 2.59 2.58
N TYR A 169 20.49 3.42 3.07
CA TYR A 169 20.26 3.62 4.50
C TYR A 169 18.92 3.03 4.90
N GLY A 170 18.90 1.76 5.30
CA GLY A 170 18.01 1.29 6.37
C GLY A 170 16.48 1.41 6.19
N TYR A 171 15.97 1.96 5.07
CA TYR A 171 14.57 2.35 4.89
C TYR A 171 14.03 1.83 3.56
N LEU A 172 12.82 1.29 3.61
CA LEU A 172 12.08 0.83 2.46
C LEU A 172 11.41 2.02 1.78
N THR A 173 11.73 2.28 0.52
CA THR A 173 10.91 3.11 -0.36
C THR A 173 9.47 2.60 -0.33
N PRO A 174 8.47 3.42 0.06
CA PRO A 174 7.12 2.91 0.29
C PRO A 174 6.56 2.15 -0.92
N ILE A 175 6.06 0.95 -0.68
CA ILE A 175 5.42 0.13 -1.70
C ILE A 175 3.94 0.37 -1.64
N VAL A 176 3.36 0.82 -2.74
CA VAL A 176 1.91 1.03 -2.86
C VAL A 176 1.35 0.07 -3.91
N ARG A 177 0.30 -0.69 -3.56
CA ARG A 177 -0.42 -1.59 -4.48
C ARG A 177 -1.93 -1.47 -4.31
N LEU A 178 -2.64 -1.70 -5.41
CA LEU A 178 -4.09 -1.88 -5.41
C LEU A 178 -4.39 -3.36 -5.60
N LEU A 179 -4.96 -3.98 -4.56
CA LEU A 179 -5.23 -5.41 -4.48
C LEU A 179 -6.73 -5.66 -4.56
N GLN A 180 -7.13 -6.74 -5.21
CA GLN A 180 -8.54 -7.15 -5.28
C GLN A 180 -8.81 -8.30 -4.31
N VAL A 181 -9.65 -8.05 -3.30
CA VAL A 181 -10.12 -9.06 -2.32
C VAL A 181 -11.52 -9.54 -2.65
#